data_AF-A0A2G9ZQM4-F1
#
_entry.id   AF-A0A2G9ZQM4-F1
#
_cell.length_a   1.000
_cell.length_b   1.000
_cell.length_c   1.000
_cell.angle_alpha   90.00
_cell.angle_beta   90.00
_cell.angle_gamma   90.00
#
_symmetry.space_group_name_H-M   'P 1'
#
loop_
_entity.id
_entity.type
_entity.pdbx_description
1 polymer ?
#
loop_
_entity_poly.entity_id
_entity_poly.type
_entity_poly.pdbx_seq_one_letter_code
_entity_poly.pdbx_strand_id
1 'polypeptide(L)'
;MLIGYDLDGVLCDKPPKRDKPYNRQKKAEREAYAAELLRHYTTAAVRFVPQGRFVIVSGRSARYRSEIEAWVRRNGLSHCEGIYLNPKTRTRRNMVEHKINICRQLDVGLFYEDDPAIARQIERAGIPVMLVKEN
;
A
#
# COMPACT_ATOMS: atom_id res chain seq x y z
N MET A 1 -10.73 -18.41 2.10
CA MET A 1 -9.75 -17.58 2.84
C MET A 1 -9.58 -16.27 2.09
N LEU A 2 -9.70 -15.14 2.77
CA LEU A 2 -9.44 -13.82 2.18
C LEU A 2 -7.97 -13.46 2.38
N ILE A 3 -7.31 -13.03 1.31
CA ILE A 3 -5.90 -12.59 1.37
C ILE A 3 -5.83 -11.07 1.31
N GLY A 4 -5.03 -10.47 2.19
CA GLY A 4 -4.74 -9.04 2.15
C GLY A 4 -3.38 -8.78 1.53
N TYR A 5 -3.29 -7.71 0.75
CA TYR A 5 -2.03 -7.26 0.14
C TYR A 5 -1.80 -5.79 0.48
N ASP A 6 -0.58 -5.43 0.87
CA ASP A 6 -0.13 -4.04 0.65
C ASP A 6 -0.07 -3.73 -0.85
N LEU A 7 -0.04 -2.45 -1.19
CA LEU A 7 0.02 -2.01 -2.58
C LEU A 7 1.47 -1.73 -3.02
N ASP A 8 2.20 -0.90 -2.26
CA ASP A 8 3.51 -0.38 -2.64
C ASP A 8 4.58 -1.43 -2.32
N GLY A 9 5.35 -1.90 -3.30
CA GLY A 9 6.37 -2.94 -3.11
C GLY A 9 5.84 -4.38 -3.12
N VAL A 10 4.51 -4.57 -3.11
CA VAL A 10 3.86 -5.88 -3.19
C VAL A 10 3.13 -6.06 -4.52
N LEU A 11 2.03 -5.35 -4.74
CA LEU A 11 1.27 -5.44 -6.00
C LEU A 11 1.84 -4.55 -7.10
N CYS A 12 2.44 -3.42 -6.73
CA CYS A 12 3.12 -2.52 -7.65
C CYS A 12 4.50 -2.11 -7.13
N ASP A 13 5.32 -1.49 -7.97
CA ASP A 13 6.62 -0.97 -7.52
C ASP A 13 6.50 0.09 -6.43
N LYS A 14 7.58 0.18 -5.63
CA LYS A 14 7.70 1.17 -4.56
C LYS A 14 7.65 2.58 -5.13
N PRO A 15 7.04 3.55 -4.40
CA PRO A 15 7.03 4.94 -4.81
C PRO A 15 8.44 5.51 -4.85
N PRO A 16 8.66 6.58 -5.64
CA PRO A 16 9.95 7.26 -5.72
C PRO A 16 10.40 7.72 -4.33
N LYS A 17 11.71 7.54 -4.07
CA LYS A 17 12.36 8.04 -2.86
C LYS A 17 12.47 9.56 -2.96
N ARG A 18 12.47 10.20 -1.80
CA ARG A 18 12.78 11.63 -1.70
C ARG A 18 14.29 11.80 -1.60
N ASP A 19 14.84 12.75 -2.33
CA ASP A 19 16.27 13.10 -2.24
C ASP A 19 16.66 13.65 -0.86
N LYS A 20 15.71 14.32 -0.19
CA LYS A 20 15.90 14.87 1.15
C LYS A 20 14.61 14.87 1.97
N PRO A 21 14.72 14.93 3.31
CA PRO A 21 13.57 15.01 4.21
C PRO A 21 12.61 16.16 3.87
N TYR A 22 11.30 15.97 4.09
CA TYR A 22 10.25 16.93 3.74
C TYR A 22 10.51 18.34 4.28
N ASN A 23 10.97 18.44 5.53
CA ASN A 23 11.28 19.71 6.20
C ASN A 23 12.49 20.45 5.60
N ARG A 24 13.27 19.80 4.73
CA ARG A 24 14.41 20.38 4.00
C ARG A 24 14.10 20.66 2.53
N GLN A 25 12.87 20.41 2.07
CA GLN A 25 12.45 20.67 0.70
C GLN A 25 11.88 22.09 0.54
N LYS A 26 12.39 22.81 -0.46
CA LYS A 26 11.78 24.03 -1.00
C LYS A 26 10.40 23.70 -1.57
N LYS A 27 9.55 24.71 -1.76
CA LYS A 27 8.19 24.55 -2.29
C LYS A 27 8.19 23.81 -3.64
N ALA A 28 9.01 24.26 -4.59
CA ALA A 28 9.12 23.65 -5.92
C ALA A 28 9.52 22.16 -5.87
N GLU A 29 10.40 21.76 -4.93
CA GLU A 29 10.81 20.36 -4.77
C GLU A 29 9.69 19.49 -4.19
N ARG A 30 8.84 20.06 -3.33
CA ARG A 30 7.65 19.37 -2.81
C ARG A 30 6.61 19.17 -3.90
N GLU A 31 6.41 20.18 -4.74
CA GLU A 31 5.49 20.12 -5.89
C GLU A 31 5.96 19.12 -6.94
N ALA A 32 7.25 19.15 -7.29
CA ALA A 32 7.86 18.18 -8.20
C ALA A 32 7.70 16.74 -7.68
N TYR A 33 8.02 16.49 -6.41
CA TYR A 33 7.83 15.17 -5.81
C TYR A 33 6.36 14.75 -5.77
N ALA A 34 5.44 15.68 -5.49
CA ALA A 34 4.01 15.38 -5.49
C ALA A 34 3.50 14.98 -6.89
N ALA A 35 3.97 15.66 -7.93
CA ALA A 35 3.67 15.33 -9.33
C ALA A 35 4.25 13.97 -9.72
N GLU A 36 5.49 13.68 -9.33
CA GLU A 36 6.13 12.39 -9.57
C GLU A 36 5.40 11.25 -8.85
N LEU A 37 5.00 11.47 -7.59
CA LEU A 37 4.27 10.49 -6.80
C LEU A 37 2.88 10.21 -7.41
N LEU A 38 2.18 11.24 -7.90
CA LEU A 38 0.90 11.08 -8.58
C LEU A 38 1.06 10.31 -9.89
N ARG A 39 2.10 10.61 -10.68
CA ARG A 39 2.46 9.84 -11.87
C ARG A 39 2.70 8.38 -11.49
N HIS A 40 3.51 8.11 -10.47
CA HIS A 40 3.74 6.75 -9.98
C HIS A 40 2.45 6.01 -9.62
N TYR A 41 1.54 6.64 -8.86
CA TYR A 41 0.27 6.02 -8.48
C TYR A 41 -0.62 5.68 -9.66
N THR A 42 -0.45 6.38 -10.77
CA THR A 42 -1.22 6.16 -11.99
C THR A 42 -0.47 5.34 -13.04
N THR A 43 0.82 5.03 -12.90
CA THR A 43 1.60 4.32 -13.92
C THR A 43 2.51 3.21 -13.40
N ALA A 44 2.55 2.96 -12.08
CA ALA A 44 3.42 1.93 -11.50
C ALA A 44 3.21 0.57 -12.17
N ALA A 45 4.29 -0.16 -12.44
CA ALA A 45 4.20 -1.50 -13.01
C ALA A 45 3.59 -2.48 -11.99
N VAL A 46 2.88 -3.48 -12.51
CA VAL A 46 2.37 -4.59 -11.70
C VAL A 46 3.54 -5.53 -11.41
N ARG A 47 3.71 -5.88 -10.13
CA ARG A 47 4.71 -6.86 -9.68
C ARG A 47 4.11 -8.23 -9.47
N PHE A 48 2.89 -8.25 -8.94
CA PHE A 48 2.22 -9.47 -8.50
C PHE A 48 0.74 -9.39 -8.84
N VAL A 49 0.21 -10.48 -9.40
CA VAL A 49 -1.22 -10.64 -9.70
C VAL A 49 -1.79 -11.68 -8.72
N PRO A 50 -2.60 -11.25 -7.72
CA PRO A 50 -3.25 -12.15 -6.79
C PRO A 50 -4.11 -13.20 -7.50
N GLN A 51 -4.19 -14.37 -6.88
CA GLN A 51 -5.10 -15.43 -7.28
C GLN A 51 -6.18 -15.59 -6.21
N GLY A 52 -7.43 -15.81 -6.64
CA GLY A 52 -8.55 -16.00 -5.72
C GLY A 52 -9.05 -14.69 -5.08
N ARG A 53 -9.65 -14.81 -3.89
CA ARG A 53 -10.31 -13.72 -3.18
C ARG A 53 -9.30 -12.85 -2.44
N PHE A 54 -9.26 -11.55 -2.73
CA PHE A 54 -8.30 -10.65 -2.09
C PHE A 54 -8.82 -9.21 -1.89
N VAL A 55 -8.17 -8.51 -0.95
CA VAL A 55 -8.35 -7.08 -0.68
C VAL A 55 -7.00 -6.36 -0.68
N ILE A 56 -7.03 -5.06 -0.97
CA ILE A 56 -5.86 -4.18 -0.89
C ILE A 56 -5.97 -3.34 0.39
N VAL A 57 -4.93 -3.38 1.23
CA VAL A 57 -4.86 -2.59 2.46
C VAL A 57 -3.57 -1.78 2.45
N SER A 58 -3.67 -0.49 2.12
CA SER A 58 -2.51 0.35 1.82
C SER A 58 -2.31 1.49 2.81
N GLY A 59 -1.04 1.80 3.08
CA GLY A 59 -0.64 3.02 3.79
C GLY A 59 -0.80 4.32 2.99
N ARG A 60 -1.18 4.26 1.71
CA ARG A 60 -1.50 5.44 0.89
C ARG A 60 -2.68 6.22 1.50
N SER A 61 -2.65 7.54 1.33
CA SER A 61 -3.72 8.42 1.81
C SER A 61 -5.00 8.20 1.00
N ALA A 62 -6.15 8.22 1.69
CA ALA A 62 -7.47 8.11 1.07
C ALA A 62 -7.75 9.15 -0.04
N ARG A 63 -7.04 10.28 -0.07
CA ARG A 63 -7.17 11.28 -1.14
C ARG A 63 -6.81 10.77 -2.54
N TYR A 64 -6.07 9.66 -2.63
CA TYR A 64 -5.63 9.05 -3.90
C TYR A 64 -6.53 7.89 -4.34
N ARG A 65 -7.74 7.80 -3.77
CA ARG A 65 -8.67 6.68 -4.02
C ARG A 65 -8.95 6.50 -5.50
N SER A 66 -9.32 7.57 -6.19
CA SER A 66 -9.67 7.55 -7.61
C SER A 66 -8.53 7.00 -8.49
N GLU A 67 -7.30 7.42 -8.22
CA GLU A 67 -6.12 7.03 -8.97
C GLU A 67 -5.78 5.56 -8.75
N ILE A 68 -5.93 5.09 -7.51
CA ILE A 68 -5.68 3.69 -7.15
C ILE A 68 -6.76 2.78 -7.76
N GLU A 69 -8.03 3.16 -7.68
CA GLU A 69 -9.14 2.41 -8.30
C GLU A 69 -8.98 2.34 -9.83
N ALA A 70 -8.58 3.44 -10.48
CA ALA A 70 -8.27 3.45 -11.90
C ALA A 70 -7.08 2.55 -12.23
N TRP A 71 -6.03 2.57 -11.42
CA TRP A 71 -4.86 1.70 -11.58
C TRP A 71 -5.23 0.23 -11.43
N VAL A 72 -6.01 -0.15 -10.41
CA VAL A 72 -6.48 -1.52 -10.17
C VAL A 72 -7.29 -2.03 -11.37
N ARG A 73 -8.23 -1.22 -11.88
CA ARG A 73 -9.07 -1.59 -13.04
C ARG A 73 -8.24 -1.82 -14.30
N ARG A 74 -7.35 -0.88 -14.64
CA ARG A 74 -6.54 -0.96 -15.86
C ARG A 74 -5.58 -2.16 -15.85
N ASN A 75 -5.14 -2.59 -14.68
CA ASN A 75 -4.20 -3.70 -14.52
C ASN A 75 -4.89 -5.07 -14.31
N GLY A 76 -6.18 -5.19 -14.60
CA GLY A 76 -6.90 -6.47 -14.53
C GLY A 76 -7.17 -6.98 -13.11
N LEU A 77 -7.03 -6.13 -12.09
CA LEU A 77 -7.23 -6.46 -10.68
C LEU A 77 -8.67 -6.13 -10.21
N SER A 78 -9.62 -6.07 -11.14
CA SER A 78 -11.02 -5.69 -10.89
C SER A 78 -11.80 -6.69 -10.01
N HIS A 79 -11.28 -7.90 -9.82
CA HIS A 79 -11.82 -8.88 -8.89
C HIS A 79 -11.38 -8.65 -7.43
N CYS A 80 -10.67 -7.55 -7.15
CA CYS A 80 -10.40 -7.09 -5.80
C CYS A 80 -11.71 -6.80 -5.06
N GLU A 81 -11.92 -7.41 -3.89
CA GLU A 81 -13.15 -7.27 -3.11
C GLU A 81 -13.23 -5.94 -2.34
N GLY A 82 -12.11 -5.22 -2.21
CA GLY A 82 -12.09 -3.94 -1.51
C GLY A 82 -10.71 -3.28 -1.45
N ILE A 83 -10.71 -1.94 -1.45
CA ILE A 83 -9.52 -1.09 -1.35
C ILE A 83 -9.62 -0.20 -0.11
N TYR A 84 -8.75 -0.47 0.86
CA TYR A 84 -8.74 0.16 2.18
C TYR A 84 -7.50 1.03 2.34
N LEU A 85 -7.70 2.34 2.19
CA LEU A 85 -6.64 3.36 2.27
C LEU A 85 -6.60 3.99 3.66
N ASN A 86 -5.42 4.41 4.08
CA ASN A 86 -5.23 5.04 5.39
C ASN A 86 -5.94 6.42 5.44
N PRO A 87 -6.90 6.62 6.35
CA PRO A 87 -7.62 7.89 6.47
C PRO A 87 -6.84 8.93 7.30
N LYS A 88 -5.79 8.52 8.03
CA LYS A 88 -4.99 9.39 8.90
C LYS A 88 -3.73 9.89 8.19
N THR A 89 -3.04 10.86 8.80
CA THR A 89 -1.69 11.28 8.39
C THR A 89 -0.78 10.06 8.25
N ARG A 90 -0.02 9.99 7.14
CA ARG A 90 0.86 8.86 6.86
C ARG A 90 2.06 8.85 7.80
N THR A 91 1.97 8.04 8.86
CA THR A 91 3.06 7.68 9.77
C THR A 91 3.13 6.16 9.85
N ARG A 92 4.29 5.58 10.21
CA ARG A 92 4.41 4.11 10.34
C ARG A 92 3.40 3.54 11.33
N ARG A 93 3.22 4.19 12.49
CA ARG A 93 2.23 3.81 13.49
C ARG A 93 0.81 3.75 12.90
N ASN A 94 0.39 4.83 12.23
CA ASN A 94 -0.96 4.88 11.65
C ASN A 94 -1.15 3.86 10.52
N MET A 95 -0.11 3.59 9.72
CA MET A 95 -0.18 2.54 8.68
C MET A 95 -0.34 1.14 9.28
N VAL A 96 0.43 0.83 10.34
CA VAL A 96 0.34 -0.45 11.06
C VAL A 96 -1.03 -0.61 11.72
N GLU A 97 -1.49 0.40 12.47
CA GLU A 97 -2.83 0.39 13.10
C GLU A 97 -3.94 0.17 12.07
N HIS A 98 -3.89 0.91 10.95
CA HIS A 98 -4.85 0.77 9.86
C HIS A 98 -4.87 -0.66 9.30
N LYS A 99 -3.70 -1.19 8.94
CA LYS A 99 -3.58 -2.55 8.38
C LYS A 99 -4.10 -3.62 9.33
N ILE A 100 -3.71 -3.57 10.61
CA ILE A 100 -4.19 -4.52 11.63
C ILE A 100 -5.71 -4.45 11.76
N ASN A 101 -6.28 -3.25 11.86
CA ASN A 101 -7.72 -3.06 12.04
C ASN A 101 -8.51 -3.63 10.86
N ILE A 102 -8.09 -3.34 9.63
CA ILE A 102 -8.75 -3.85 8.43
C ILE A 102 -8.60 -5.38 8.33
N CYS A 103 -7.41 -5.92 8.57
CA CYS A 103 -7.19 -7.37 8.54
C CYS A 103 -8.07 -8.11 9.55
N ARG A 104 -8.23 -7.56 10.77
CA ARG A 104 -9.13 -8.14 11.79
C ARG A 104 -10.60 -8.00 11.42
N GLN A 105 -11.00 -6.82 10.94
CA GLN A 105 -12.39 -6.56 10.56
C GLN A 105 -12.87 -7.50 9.45
N LEU A 106 -11.98 -7.85 8.52
CA LEU A 106 -12.30 -8.66 7.34
C LEU A 106 -11.91 -10.13 7.49
N ASP A 107 -11.38 -10.53 8.65
CA ASP A 107 -10.86 -11.88 8.89
C ASP A 107 -9.84 -12.32 7.81
N VAL A 108 -8.85 -11.47 7.54
CA VAL A 108 -7.77 -11.77 6.59
C VAL A 108 -6.90 -12.90 7.12
N GLY A 109 -6.85 -14.01 6.38
CA GLY A 109 -6.10 -15.21 6.77
C GLY A 109 -4.60 -15.14 6.51
N LEU A 110 -4.16 -14.29 5.58
CA LEU A 110 -2.75 -14.04 5.27
C LEU A 110 -2.59 -12.63 4.70
N PHE A 111 -1.58 -11.90 5.16
CA PHE A 111 -1.25 -10.56 4.67
C PHE A 111 0.12 -10.51 3.99
N TYR A 112 0.23 -9.90 2.81
CA TYR A 112 1.50 -9.67 2.12
C TYR A 112 1.99 -8.24 2.34
N GLU A 113 3.24 -8.10 2.79
CA GLU A 113 3.86 -6.81 3.15
C GLU A 113 5.31 -6.79 2.67
N ASP A 114 5.84 -5.62 2.27
CA ASP A 114 7.23 -5.45 1.85
C ASP A 114 8.13 -4.78 2.91
N ASP A 115 7.59 -3.91 3.78
CA ASP A 115 8.34 -3.27 4.88
C ASP A 115 8.50 -4.25 6.07
N PRO A 116 9.73 -4.72 6.38
CA PRO A 116 9.94 -5.70 7.45
C PRO A 116 9.53 -5.20 8.84
N ALA A 117 9.56 -3.89 9.09
CA ALA A 117 9.15 -3.33 10.37
C ALA A 117 7.62 -3.25 10.51
N ILE A 118 6.90 -3.06 9.40
CA ILE A 118 5.42 -3.15 9.39
C ILE A 118 5.00 -4.61 9.50
N ALA A 119 5.60 -5.50 8.70
CA ALA A 119 5.31 -6.93 8.69
C ALA A 119 5.40 -7.54 10.10
N ARG A 120 6.52 -7.30 10.80
CA ARG A 120 6.72 -7.78 12.18
C ARG A 120 5.67 -7.27 13.16
N GLN A 121 5.16 -6.04 12.99
CA GLN A 121 4.13 -5.50 13.89
C GLN A 121 2.75 -6.10 13.63
N ILE A 122 2.42 -6.36 12.36
CA ILE A 122 1.19 -7.07 11.97
C ILE A 122 1.23 -8.52 12.48
N GLU A 123 2.37 -9.20 12.32
CA GLU A 123 2.58 -10.57 12.80
C GLU A 123 2.43 -10.67 14.33
N ARG A 124 3.05 -9.74 15.08
CA ARG A 124 2.88 -9.63 16.55
C ARG A 124 1.43 -9.39 16.98
N ALA A 125 0.58 -8.89 16.10
CA ALA A 125 -0.84 -8.69 16.35
C ALA A 125 -1.70 -9.96 16.09
N GLY A 126 -1.06 -11.09 15.77
CA GLY A 126 -1.69 -12.39 15.56
C GLY A 126 -2.15 -12.63 14.12
N ILE A 127 -1.72 -11.82 13.15
CA ILE A 127 -2.13 -11.94 11.74
C ILE A 127 -0.97 -12.58 10.98
N PRO A 128 -1.16 -13.71 10.28
CA PRO A 128 -0.10 -14.29 9.46
C PRO A 128 0.40 -13.32 8.38
N VAL A 129 1.71 -13.16 8.25
CA VAL A 129 2.33 -12.25 7.27
C VAL A 129 3.33 -12.98 6.38
N MET A 130 3.27 -12.73 5.08
CA MET A 130 4.32 -13.08 4.13
C MET A 130 5.12 -11.82 3.78
N LEU A 131 6.41 -11.81 4.12
CA LEU A 131 7.32 -10.72 3.75
C LEU A 131 7.75 -10.88 2.29
N VAL A 132 7.38 -9.93 1.44
CA VAL A 132 7.80 -9.87 0.03
C VAL A 132 9.17 -9.20 -0.04
N LYS A 133 10.15 -9.89 -0.63
CA LYS A 133 11.49 -9.35 -0.89
C LYS A 133 11.56 -8.81 -2.32
N GLU A 134 12.36 -7.77 -2.52
CA GLU A 134 12.79 -7.39 -3.87
C GLU A 134 13.72 -8.48 -4.41
N ASN A 135 13.43 -8.96 -5.62
CA ASN A 135 14.36 -9.77 -6.42
C ASN A 135 15.41 -8.86 -7.06
#